data_AF-A0A7V4EI82-F1
#
_entry.id   AF-A0A7V4EI82-F1
#
_cell.length_a   1.000
_cell.length_b   1.000
_cell.length_c   1.000
_cell.angle_alpha   90.00
_cell.angle_beta   90.00
_cell.angle_gamma   90.00
#
_symmetry.space_group_name_H-M   'P 1'
#
loop_
_entity.id
_entity.type
_entity.pdbx_description
1 polymer ?
#
loop_
_entity_poly.entity_id
_entity_poly.type
_entity_poly.pdbx_seq_one_letter_code
_entity_poly.pdbx_strand_id
1 'polypeptide(L)'
;PWICSGMTGGRVYLRHWPEMGLTEEAMRRRLAKGAKVAVKPLDLRGIEDVRELLSAYIRVLKEAKREEKAARLEKLLLDPAQHFRMVEPVSQQVEQGVSTE
;
A
#
# COMPACT_ATOMS: atom_id res chain seq x y z
N PRO A 1 -17.93 0.03 1.50
CA PRO A 1 -16.89 0.28 2.52
C PRO A 1 -16.67 -0.95 3.41
N TRP A 2 -15.47 -1.56 3.35
CA TRP A 2 -15.18 -2.82 4.05
C TRP A 2 -13.69 -3.06 4.32
N ILE A 3 -12.75 -2.42 3.61
CA ILE A 3 -11.33 -2.73 3.77
C ILE A 3 -10.75 -2.12 5.06
N CYS A 4 -9.71 -2.76 5.59
CA CYS A 4 -8.98 -2.33 6.80
C CYS A 4 -9.82 -2.26 8.08
N SER A 5 -10.97 -2.95 8.15
CA SER A 5 -11.74 -3.09 9.39
C SER A 5 -10.92 -3.86 10.43
N GLY A 6 -10.74 -3.29 11.62
CA GLY A 6 -9.96 -3.90 12.70
C GLY A 6 -8.45 -3.97 12.46
N MET A 7 -7.93 -3.27 11.44
CA MET A 7 -6.49 -3.21 11.18
C MET A 7 -5.76 -2.46 12.32
N THR A 8 -4.91 -3.18 13.06
CA THR A 8 -4.15 -2.65 14.21
C THR A 8 -2.63 -2.65 14.00
N GLY A 9 -2.13 -3.28 12.94
CA GLY A 9 -0.71 -3.38 12.63
C GLY A 9 -0.42 -3.64 11.15
N GLY A 10 0.84 -3.46 10.78
CA GLY A 10 1.33 -3.70 9.41
C GLY A 10 0.94 -2.62 8.40
N ARG A 11 1.17 -2.93 7.12
CA ARG A 11 0.91 -2.05 5.98
C ARG A 11 0.25 -2.84 4.86
N VAL A 12 -0.62 -2.20 4.10
CA VAL A 12 -1.11 -2.72 2.82
C VAL A 12 -0.82 -1.73 1.71
N TYR A 13 -0.42 -2.23 0.55
CA TYR A 13 -0.07 -1.41 -0.61
C TYR A 13 -1.15 -1.53 -1.69
N LEU A 14 -1.80 -0.42 -2.02
CA LEU A 14 -2.93 -0.34 -2.94
C LEU A 14 -2.51 0.32 -4.24
N ARG A 15 -2.91 -0.26 -5.38
CA ARG A 15 -2.63 0.31 -6.70
C ARG A 15 -3.31 1.69 -6.84
N HIS A 16 -2.53 2.70 -7.17
CA HIS A 16 -2.96 4.06 -7.48
C HIS A 16 -2.92 4.31 -8.98
N TRP A 17 -4.07 4.26 -9.63
CA TRP A 17 -4.20 4.37 -11.08
C TRP A 17 -5.39 5.30 -11.43
N PRO A 18 -5.17 6.62 -11.43
CA PRO A 18 -6.23 7.61 -11.60
C PRO A 18 -7.04 7.45 -12.89
N GLU A 19 -6.38 7.09 -13.99
CA GLU A 19 -7.00 6.91 -15.31
C GLU A 19 -8.03 5.77 -15.32
N MET A 20 -7.91 4.83 -14.38
CA MET A 20 -8.86 3.73 -14.17
C MET A 20 -9.75 3.95 -12.95
N GLY A 21 -9.78 5.15 -12.39
CA GLY A 21 -10.56 5.51 -11.21
C GLY A 21 -10.04 4.94 -9.89
N LEU A 22 -8.83 4.41 -9.85
CA LEU A 22 -8.16 3.93 -8.64
C LEU A 22 -7.39 5.07 -7.97
N THR A 23 -8.12 6.10 -7.54
CA THR A 23 -7.56 7.28 -6.87
C THR A 23 -7.52 7.12 -5.36
N GLU A 24 -6.82 8.01 -4.66
CA GLU A 24 -6.85 8.06 -3.20
C GLU A 24 -8.26 8.29 -2.65
N GLU A 25 -9.06 9.15 -3.27
CA GLU A 25 -10.45 9.39 -2.86
C GLU A 25 -11.27 8.11 -2.99
N ALA A 26 -11.05 7.34 -4.06
CA ALA A 26 -11.70 6.06 -4.28
C ALA A 26 -11.28 5.01 -3.22
N MET A 27 -10.03 5.03 -2.77
CA MET A 27 -9.54 4.20 -1.66
C MET A 27 -10.20 4.63 -0.34
N ARG A 28 -10.20 5.93 -0.03
CA ARG A 28 -10.79 6.49 1.20
C ARG A 28 -12.28 6.13 1.33
N ARG A 29 -13.05 6.20 0.24
CA ARG A 29 -14.48 5.77 0.21
C ARG A 29 -14.69 4.28 0.48
N ARG A 30 -13.66 3.43 0.29
CA ARG A 30 -13.74 1.98 0.49
C ARG A 30 -13.33 1.53 1.89
N LEU A 31 -12.61 2.38 2.64
CA LEU A 31 -12.25 2.10 4.04
C LEU A 31 -13.52 1.81 4.86
N ALA A 32 -13.43 0.86 5.79
CA ALA A 32 -14.50 0.65 6.76
C ALA A 32 -14.67 1.92 7.62
N LYS A 33 -15.92 2.28 7.97
CA LYS A 33 -16.22 3.52 8.71
C LYS A 33 -15.43 3.64 10.03
N GLY A 34 -15.18 2.53 10.70
CA GLY A 34 -14.42 2.47 11.96
C GLY A 34 -12.92 2.20 11.80
N ALA A 35 -12.39 2.11 10.58
CA ALA A 35 -10.97 1.84 10.37
C ALA A 35 -10.13 3.04 10.81
N LYS A 36 -9.28 2.85 11.82
CA LYS A 36 -8.30 3.85 12.29
C LYS A 36 -7.02 3.74 11.46
N VAL A 37 -7.10 4.03 10.16
CA VAL A 37 -5.98 3.90 9.22
C VAL A 37 -5.84 5.16 8.37
N ALA A 38 -4.64 5.39 7.83
CA ALA A 38 -4.36 6.49 6.92
C ALA A 38 -3.90 5.95 5.56
N VAL A 39 -4.46 6.51 4.47
CA VAL A 39 -3.93 6.35 3.11
C VAL A 39 -2.86 7.43 2.89
N LYS A 40 -1.65 7.02 2.52
CA LYS A 40 -0.47 7.88 2.32
C LYS A 40 0.30 7.49 1.05
N PRO A 41 1.10 8.40 0.48
CA PRO A 41 2.18 8.03 -0.45
C PRO A 41 3.10 6.98 0.17
N LEU A 42 3.79 6.18 -0.67
CA LEU A 42 4.80 5.27 -0.15
C LEU A 42 5.93 6.06 0.53
N ASP A 43 6.38 5.58 1.70
CA ASP A 43 7.66 5.99 2.26
C ASP A 43 8.81 5.14 1.69
N LEU A 44 10.06 5.43 2.09
CA LEU A 44 11.23 4.69 1.59
C LEU A 44 11.13 3.18 1.86
N ARG A 45 10.61 2.80 3.04
CA ARG A 45 10.38 1.38 3.37
C ARG A 45 9.30 0.78 2.48
N GLY A 46 8.21 1.50 2.25
CA GLY A 46 7.12 1.05 1.39
C GLY A 46 7.51 0.86 -0.07
N ILE A 47 8.46 1.65 -0.58
CA ILE A 47 9.03 1.44 -1.92
C ILE A 47 9.76 0.09 -1.97
N GLU A 48 10.61 -0.20 -0.97
CA GLU A 48 11.35 -1.46 -0.91
C GLU A 48 10.43 -2.66 -0.68
N ASP A 49 9.44 -2.55 0.21
CA ASP A 49 8.43 -3.60 0.44
C ASP A 49 7.68 -3.92 -0.86
N VAL A 50 7.23 -2.91 -1.60
CA VAL A 50 6.53 -3.11 -2.89
C VAL A 50 7.47 -3.77 -3.91
N ARG A 51 8.74 -3.37 -3.95
CA ARG A 51 9.74 -3.99 -4.83
C ARG A 51 9.92 -5.45 -4.51
N GLU A 52 10.09 -5.80 -3.24
CA GLU A 52 10.28 -7.18 -2.80
C GLU A 52 9.05 -8.04 -3.14
N LEU A 53 7.87 -7.62 -2.67
CA LEU A 53 6.63 -8.38 -2.81
C LEU A 53 6.25 -8.57 -4.29
N LEU A 54 6.31 -7.50 -5.09
CA LEU A 54 5.92 -7.58 -6.49
C LEU A 54 6.98 -8.32 -7.33
N SER A 55 8.26 -8.22 -7.00
CA SER A 55 9.31 -8.99 -7.68
C SER A 55 9.18 -10.49 -7.44
N ALA A 56 8.84 -10.90 -6.21
CA ALA A 56 8.54 -12.30 -5.91
C ALA A 56 7.36 -12.81 -6.76
N TYR A 57 6.30 -12.02 -6.89
CA TYR A 57 5.15 -12.38 -7.72
C TYR A 57 5.49 -12.42 -9.22
N ILE A 58 6.28 -11.45 -9.72
CA ILE A 58 6.77 -11.43 -11.10
C ILE A 58 7.57 -12.68 -11.42
N ARG A 59 8.43 -13.15 -10.50
CA ARG A 59 9.19 -14.39 -10.68
C ARG A 59 8.27 -15.59 -10.88
N VAL A 60 7.25 -15.75 -10.04
CA VAL A 60 6.25 -16.83 -10.17
C VAL A 60 5.50 -16.74 -11.50
N LEU A 61 5.17 -15.53 -11.97
CA LEU A 61 4.53 -15.35 -13.28
C LEU A 61 5.45 -15.78 -14.44
N LYS A 62 6.74 -15.48 -14.37
CA LYS A 62 7.73 -15.90 -15.37
C LYS A 62 7.90 -17.42 -15.40
N GLU A 63 7.99 -18.05 -14.23
CA GLU A 63 8.03 -19.52 -14.10
C GLU A 63 6.79 -20.18 -14.72
N ALA A 64 5.62 -19.56 -14.54
CA ALA A 64 4.37 -19.98 -15.15
C ALA A 64 4.22 -19.59 -16.64
N LYS A 65 5.29 -19.11 -17.30
CA LYS A 65 5.32 -18.66 -18.71
C LYS A 65 4.30 -17.56 -19.04
N ARG A 66 3.97 -16.71 -18.07
CA ARG A 66 3.05 -15.56 -18.24
C ARG A 66 3.82 -14.26 -18.46
N GLU A 67 4.69 -14.25 -19.47
CA GLU A 67 5.67 -13.18 -19.71
C GLU A 67 5.03 -11.81 -19.91
N GLU A 68 3.92 -11.73 -20.65
CA GLU A 68 3.24 -10.46 -20.89
C GLU A 68 2.73 -9.82 -19.58
N LYS A 69 2.19 -10.65 -18.67
CA LYS A 69 1.72 -10.17 -17.35
C LYS A 69 2.90 -9.74 -16.48
N ALA A 70 3.99 -10.50 -16.50
CA ALA A 70 5.22 -10.15 -15.79
C ALA A 70 5.76 -8.79 -16.28
N ALA A 71 5.92 -8.62 -17.59
CA ALA A 71 6.44 -7.38 -18.19
C ALA A 71 5.57 -6.15 -17.88
N ARG A 72 4.25 -6.30 -17.78
CA ARG A 72 3.35 -5.21 -17.36
C ARG A 72 3.60 -4.79 -15.91
N LEU A 73 3.86 -5.75 -15.01
CA LEU A 73 4.12 -5.47 -13.60
C LEU A 73 5.53 -4.92 -13.35
N GLU A 74 6.52 -5.35 -14.13
CA GLU A 74 7.89 -4.81 -14.06
C GLU A 74 7.93 -3.30 -14.30
N LYS A 75 7.09 -2.78 -15.19
CA LYS A 75 6.96 -1.33 -15.41
C LYS A 75 6.55 -0.59 -14.15
N LEU A 76 5.78 -1.22 -13.27
CA LEU A 76 5.36 -0.60 -12.01
C LEU A 76 6.50 -0.49 -10.99
N LEU A 77 7.57 -1.28 -11.15
CA LEU A 77 8.74 -1.28 -10.27
C LEU A 77 9.72 -0.14 -10.58
N LEU A 78 9.60 0.50 -11.75
CA LEU A 78 10.44 1.63 -12.14
C LEU A 78 10.17 2.85 -11.24
N ASP A 79 8.90 3.11 -10.93
CA ASP A 79 8.48 4.14 -9.97
C ASP A 79 7.28 3.67 -9.13
N PRO A 80 7.51 2.86 -8.07
CA PRO A 80 6.44 2.36 -7.23
C PRO A 80 5.63 3.46 -6.55
N ALA A 81 6.24 4.61 -6.23
CA ALA A 81 5.60 5.70 -5.52
C ALA A 81 4.51 6.38 -6.36
N GLN A 82 4.66 6.43 -7.68
CA GLN A 82 3.58 6.88 -8.58
C GLN A 82 2.42 5.89 -8.65
N HIS A 83 2.73 4.60 -8.52
CA HIS A 83 1.80 3.52 -8.82
C HIS A 83 1.09 2.92 -7.62
N PHE A 84 1.51 3.23 -6.40
CA PHE A 84 0.92 2.67 -5.19
C PHE A 84 0.75 3.71 -4.09
N ARG A 85 -0.16 3.40 -3.17
CA ARG A 85 -0.34 4.07 -1.88
C ARG A 85 -0.23 3.04 -0.78
N MET A 86 0.25 3.47 0.38
CA MET A 86 0.26 2.63 1.57
C MET A 86 -0.92 2.99 2.47
N VAL A 87 -1.46 1.97 3.12
CA VAL A 87 -2.42 2.12 4.21
C VAL A 87 -1.83 1.49 5.46
N GLU A 88 -1.75 2.27 6.52
CA GLU A 88 -1.21 1.85 7.81
C GLU A 88 -2.10 2.34 8.96
N PRO A 89 -2.11 1.69 10.13
CA PRO A 89 -2.83 2.17 11.29
C PRO A 89 -2.37 3.56 11.67
N VAL A 90 -3.32 4.42 12.05
CA VAL A 90 -2.97 5.67 12.71
C VAL A 90 -2.54 5.30 14.12
N SER A 91 -1.23 5.31 14.39
CA SER A 91 -0.72 5.16 15.74
C SER A 91 -1.34 6.26 16.61
N GLN A 92 -2.09 5.85 17.63
CA GLN A 92 -2.46 6.73 18.73
C GLN A 92 -1.24 6.83 19.65
N GLN A 93 -0.11 7.32 19.13
CA GLN A 93 0.97 7.75 20.00
C GLN A 93 0.45 8.99 20.71
N VAL A 94 -0.06 8.77 21.92
CA VAL A 94 -0.13 9.81 22.94
C VAL A 94 1.27 10.40 22.98
N GLU A 95 1.40 11.70 22.76
CA GLU A 95 2.61 12.42 23.13
C GLU A 95 2.94 12.00 24.57
N GLN A 96 4.00 11.23 24.76
CA GLN A 96 4.59 11.06 26.08
C GLN A 96 5.29 12.38 26.42
N GLY A 97 4.49 13.42 26.61
CA GLY A 97 4.88 14.66 27.25
C GLY A 97 5.05 14.35 28.73
N VAL A 98 6.31 14.18 29.13
CA VAL A 98 6.89 14.42 30.46
C VAL A 98 5.89 14.43 31.62
N SER A 99 5.97 13.41 32.47
CA SER A 99 5.62 13.57 33.88
C SER A 99 6.83 13.19 34.71
N THR A 100 7.59 14.21 35.09
CA THR A 100 8.40 14.18 36.30
C THR A 100 7.48 13.97 37.50
N GLU A 101 7.74 12.93 38.28
CA GLU A 101 7.76 12.92 39.75
C GLU A 101 8.57 11.70 40.22
#